data_AF-A0A182YSW8-F1
#
_entry.id   AF-A0A182YSW8-F1
#
_cell.length_a   1.000
_cell.length_b   1.000
_cell.length_c   1.000
_cell.angle_alpha   90.00
_cell.angle_beta   90.00
_cell.angle_gamma   90.00
#
_symmetry.space_group_name_H-M   'P 1'
#
loop_
_entity.id
_entity.type
_entity.pdbx_description
1 polymer ?
#
loop_
_entity_poly.entity_id
_entity_poly.type
_entity_poly.pdbx_seq_one_letter_code
_entity_poly.pdbx_strand_id
1 'polypeptide(L)' 'MALMTMIARFVDGLPLVGTMQEDEQSGRSILEYQNQAKLLFRKLGPNSPTRCSIETGPYLFQ' A
#
# COMPACT_ATOMS: atom_id res chain seq x y z
N MET A 1 11.68 -1.80 9.78
CA MET A 1 12.00 -1.53 8.36
C MET A 1 10.71 -1.60 7.55
N ALA A 2 10.54 -0.74 6.55
CA ALA A 2 9.37 -0.78 5.67
C ALA A 2 9.55 -1.87 4.61
N LEU A 3 8.57 -2.77 4.47
CA LEU A 3 8.61 -3.86 3.49
C LEU A 3 8.24 -3.37 2.08
N MET A 4 7.41 -2.34 2.01
CA MET A 4 6.89 -1.76 0.78
C MET A 4 6.65 -0.27 0.97
N THR A 5 6.94 0.52 -0.06
CA THR A 5 6.54 1.92 -0.16
C THR A 5 5.89 2.14 -1.53
N MET A 6 4.73 2.77 -1.58
CA MET A 6 4.04 3.12 -2.84
C MET A 6 3.54 4.55 -2.79
N ILE A 7 3.71 5.27 -3.90
CA ILE A 7 3.16 6.61 -4.11
C ILE A 7 2.24 6.53 -5.32
N ALA A 8 1.01 7.02 -5.17
CA ALA A 8 0.02 7.06 -6.24
C ALA A 8 -0.64 8.44 -6.33
N ARG A 9 -1.16 8.76 -7.51
CA ARG A 9 -1.94 9.97 -7.74
C ARG A 9 -3.31 9.82 -7.09
N PHE A 10 -3.68 10.78 -6.25
CA PHE A 10 -4.92 10.74 -5.47
C PHE A 10 -6.20 10.71 -6.33
N VAL A 11 -6.21 11.40 -7.48
CA VAL A 11 -7.42 11.61 -8.30
C VAL A 11 -7.95 10.30 -8.89
N ASP A 12 -7.07 9.39 -9.30
CA ASP A 12 -7.40 8.18 -10.05
C ASP A 12 -6.73 6.91 -9.50
N GLY A 13 -5.94 7.04 -8.44
CA GLY A 13 -5.19 5.94 -7.84
C GLY A 13 -4.05 5.41 -8.71
N LEU A 14 -3.62 6.17 -9.73
CA LEU A 14 -2.54 5.75 -10.64
C LEU A 14 -1.21 5.63 -9.88
N PRO A 15 -0.58 4.43 -9.80
CA PRO A 15 0.73 4.29 -9.19
C PRO A 15 1.80 5.10 -9.93
N LEU A 16 2.60 5.86 -9.19
CA LEU A 16 3.69 6.68 -9.72
C LEU A 16 5.05 6.04 -9.44
N VAL A 17 5.25 5.61 -8.20
CA VAL A 17 6.50 4.99 -7.73
C VAL A 17 6.16 3.88 -6.73
N GLY A 18 6.94 2.79 -6.75
CA GLY A 18 6.85 1.75 -5.74
C GLY A 18 8.19 1.05 -5.53
N THR A 19 8.49 0.69 -4.28
CA THR A 19 9.64 -0.12 -3.90
C THR A 19 9.19 -1.27 -3.03
N MET A 20 9.73 -2.47 -3.25
CA MET A 20 9.44 -3.67 -2.49
C MET A 20 10.75 -4.34 -2.09
N GLN A 21 10.85 -4.72 -0.82
CA GLN A 21 11.95 -5.57 -0.36
C GLN A 21 11.49 -7.03 -0.50
N GLU A 22 12.02 -7.72 -1.49
CA GLU A 22 11.79 -9.15 -1.68
C GLU A 22 12.86 -9.94 -0.94
N ASP A 23 12.56 -10.41 0.27
CA ASP A 23 13.27 -11.58 0.82
C ASP A 23 12.68 -12.85 0.17
N GLU A 24 13.53 -13.82 -0.20
CA GLU A 24 13.13 -15.07 -0.89
C GLU A 24 11.98 -15.81 -0.20
N GLN A 25 11.80 -15.62 1.11
CA GLN A 25 10.75 -16.27 1.90
C GLN A 25 9.37 -15.57 1.81
N SER A 26 9.30 -14.32 1.34
CA SER A 26 8.14 -13.42 1.49
C SER A 26 7.39 -13.10 0.18
N GLY A 27 7.86 -13.59 -0.97
CA GLY A 27 7.35 -13.20 -2.30
C GLY A 27 5.83 -13.40 -2.50
N ARG A 28 5.20 -14.40 -1.87
CA ARG A 28 3.73 -14.57 -1.92
C ARG A 28 2.98 -13.55 -1.06
N SER A 29 3.55 -13.18 0.09
CA SER A 29 2.98 -12.23 1.03
C SER A 29 2.95 -10.82 0.42
N ILE A 30 4.04 -10.41 -0.24
CA ILE A 30 4.17 -9.03 -0.71
C ILE A 30 3.19 -8.66 -1.85
N LEU A 31 2.85 -9.63 -2.71
CA LEU A 31 1.85 -9.43 -3.76
C LEU A 31 0.44 -9.20 -3.19
N GLU A 32 0.09 -9.88 -2.11
CA GLU A 32 -1.20 -9.68 -1.43
C GLU A 32 -1.32 -8.26 -0.89
N TYR A 33 -0.31 -7.78 -0.15
CA TYR A 33 -0.29 -6.42 0.38
C TYR A 33 -0.22 -5.37 -0.73
N GLN A 34 0.43 -5.65 -1.86
CA GLN A 34 0.40 -4.75 -3.01
C GLN A 34 -1.02 -4.59 -3.55
N ASN A 35 -1.78 -5.68 -3.64
CA ASN A 35 -3.17 -5.63 -4.09
C ASN A 35 -4.06 -4.88 -3.09
N GLN A 36 -3.83 -5.05 -1.78
CA GLN A 36 -4.51 -4.27 -0.74
C GLN A 36 -4.20 -2.76 -0.87
N ALA A 37 -2.93 -2.38 -1.10
CA ALA A 37 -2.52 -1.00 -1.32
C ALA A 37 -3.19 -0.39 -2.57
N LYS A 38 -3.26 -1.13 -3.68
CA LYS A 38 -3.99 -0.70 -4.89
C LYS A 38 -5.49 -0.50 -4.63
N LEU A 39 -6.10 -1.36 -3.81
CA LEU A 39 -7.49 -1.20 -3.39
C LEU A 39 -7.69 0.06 -2.54
N LEU A 40 -6.74 0.38 -1.66
CA LEU A 40 -6.73 1.62 -0.87
C LEU A 40 -6.68 2.84 -1.79
N PHE A 41 -5.76 2.90 -2.76
CA PHE A 41 -5.70 4.01 -3.71
C PHE A 41 -7.00 4.23 -4.48
N ARG A 42 -7.74 3.16 -4.80
CA ARG A 42 -9.04 3.25 -5.45
C ARG A 42 -10.16 3.76 -4.52
N LYS A 43 -10.04 3.52 -3.21
CA LYS A 43 -11.05 3.90 -2.20
C LYS A 43 -10.83 5.30 -1.61
N LEU A 44 -9.60 5.82 -1.68
CA LEU A 44 -9.30 7.17 -1.20
C LEU A 44 -10.06 8.20 -2.02
N GLY A 45 -10.55 9.23 -1.34
CA GLY A 45 -11.29 10.32 -1.95
C GLY A 45 -11.35 11.54 -1.03
N PRO A 46 -12.09 12.61 -1.41
CA PRO A 46 -12.06 13.89 -0.70
C PRO A 46 -12.46 13.84 0.78
N ASN A 47 -13.21 12.81 1.18
CA ASN A 47 -13.65 12.60 2.57
C ASN A 47 -12.72 11.68 3.37
N SER A 48 -11.65 11.16 2.75
CA SER A 48 -10.67 10.33 3.42
C SER A 48 -9.78 11.18 4.34
N PRO A 49 -9.32 10.64 5.48
CA PRO A 49 -8.39 11.34 6.35
C PRO A 49 -7.07 11.60 5.63
N THR A 50 -6.47 12.78 5.87
CA THR A 50 -5.17 13.17 5.27
C THR A 50 -3.99 12.38 5.83
N ARG A 51 -4.16 11.77 7.01
CA ARG A 51 -3.22 10.86 7.66
C ARG A 51 -4.01 9.75 8.33
N CYS A 52 -3.63 8.50 8.08
CA CYS A 52 -4.21 7.35 8.76
C CYS A 52 -3.18 6.22 8.83
N SER A 53 -3.42 5.28 9.72
CA SER A 53 -2.73 4.00 9.73
C SER A 53 -3.76 2.89 9.76
N ILE A 54 -3.52 1.81 9.01
CA ILE A 54 -4.49 0.74 8.82
C ILE A 54 -3.82 -0.59 9.17
N GLU A 55 -4.39 -1.28 10.17
CA GLU A 55 -3.95 -2.61 10.57
C GLU A 55 -4.37 -3.65 9.52
N THR A 56 -3.44 -4.53 9.15
CA THR A 56 -3.70 -5.64 8.21
C THR A 56 -2.95 -6.89 8.67
N GLY A 57 -3.54 -7.59 9.64
CA GLY A 57 -2.93 -8.76 10.27
C GLY A 57 -1.63 -8.39 10.99
N PRO A 58 -0.48 -8.99 10.63
CA PRO A 58 0.80 -8.72 11.29
C PRO A 58 1.48 -7.42 10.82
N TYR A 59 0.90 -6.68 9.88
CA TYR A 59 1.50 -5.47 9.31
C TYR A 59 0.58 -4.25 9.43
N LEU A 60 1.17 -3.08 9.13
CA LEU A 60 0.51 -1.78 9.17
C LEU A 60 0.77 -1.03 7.85
N PHE A 61 -0.28 -0.47 7.26
CA PHE A 61 -0.13 0.61 6.26
C PHE A 61 -0.04 1.95 6.97
N GLN A 62 0.91 2.79 6.58
CA GLN A 62 1.19 4.11 7.17
C GLN A 62 1.54 5.15 6.09
#